data_AF-A0A540LU52-F1
#
_entry.id   AF-A0A540LU52-F1
#
_cell.length_a   1.000
_cell.length_b   1.000
_cell.length_c   1.000
_cell.angle_alpha   90.00
_cell.angle_beta   90.00
_cell.angle_gamma   90.00
#
_symmetry.space_group_name_H-M   'P 1'
#
loop_
_entity.id
_entity.type
_entity.pdbx_description
1 polymer ?
#
loop_
_entity_poly.entity_id
_entity_poly.type
_entity_poly.pdbx_seq_one_letter_code
_entity_poly.pdbx_strand_id
1 'polypeptide(L)' 'MDPGSARNFDSSYYTVVKQHKGLFQSDVALLTNKGAGNIVAELEDLNKFFTEFAQSMKRMGAVEVLTRPARSGRNVGL' A
#
# COMPACT_ATOMS: atom_id res chain seq x y z
N MET A 1 5.30 1.18 -13.36
CA MET A 1 4.11 0.64 -12.68
C MET A 1 2.86 1.35 -13.15
N ASP A 2 2.82 2.68 -13.15
CA ASP A 2 1.79 3.46 -13.85
C ASP A 2 2.46 4.45 -14.85
N PRO A 3 2.46 4.16 -16.16
CA PRO A 3 3.07 5.04 -17.16
C PRO A 3 2.33 6.38 -17.33
N GLY A 4 1.02 6.42 -17.07
CA GLY A 4 0.19 7.62 -17.24
C GLY A 4 0.33 8.60 -16.07
N SER A 5 0.74 8.09 -14.91
CA SER A 5 0.91 8.89 -13.69
C SER A 5 2.22 8.59 -12.96
N ALA A 6 3.31 8.37 -13.69
CA ALA A 6 4.57 7.84 -13.16
C ALA A 6 5.22 8.67 -12.04
N ARG A 7 4.82 9.94 -11.85
CA ARG A 7 5.34 10.83 -10.80
C ARG A 7 4.32 11.23 -9.75
N ASN A 8 3.09 10.73 -9.84
CA ASN A 8 2.06 11.03 -8.85
C ASN A 8 1.76 9.80 -8.03
N PHE A 9 1.25 10.03 -6.82
CA PHE A 9 0.76 8.99 -5.94
C PHE A 9 -0.75 9.10 -5.88
N ASP A 10 -1.44 8.26 -6.66
CA ASP A 10 -2.87 8.32 -6.90
C ASP A 10 -3.46 6.91 -7.18
N SER A 11 -4.74 6.84 -7.54
CA SER A 11 -5.45 5.59 -7.81
C SER A 11 -5.29 5.06 -9.24
N SER A 12 -4.62 5.76 -10.18
CA SER A 12 -4.57 5.31 -11.57
C SER A 12 -3.77 4.02 -11.78
N TYR A 13 -2.93 3.65 -10.81
CA TYR A 13 -2.36 2.31 -10.71
C TYR A 13 -3.44 1.20 -10.82
N TYR A 14 -4.54 1.32 -10.08
CA TYR A 14 -5.61 0.31 -10.09
C TYR A 14 -6.39 0.28 -11.40
N THR A 15 -6.49 1.43 -12.09
CA THR A 15 -7.04 1.48 -13.46
C THR A 15 -6.13 0.75 -14.46
N VAL A 16 -4.81 0.89 -14.36
CA VAL A 16 -3.84 0.16 -15.19
C VAL A 16 -3.95 -1.35 -14.94
N VAL A 17 -4.04 -1.77 -13.67
CA VAL A 17 -4.24 -3.18 -13.30
C VAL A 17 -5.53 -3.73 -13.91
N LYS A 18 -6.66 -3.04 -13.72
CA LYS A 18 -7.99 -3.46 -14.22
C LYS A 18 -8.05 -3.58 -15.75
N GLN A 19 -7.27 -2.76 -16.46
CA GLN A 19 -7.10 -2.85 -17.92
C GLN A 19 -6.19 -4.00 -18.37
N HIS A 20 -5.72 -4.85 -17.46
CA HIS A 20 -4.73 -5.92 -17.73
C HIS A 20 -3.40 -5.38 -18.27
N LYS A 21 -3.02 -4.16 -17.86
CA LYS A 21 -1.78 -3.47 -18.27
C LYS A 21 -0.76 -3.36 -17.14
N GLY A 22 -0.90 -4.16 -16.08
CA GLY A 22 0.08 -4.25 -14.99
C GLY A 22 1.47 -4.60 -15.53
N LEU A 23 2.51 -4.00 -14.96
CA LEU A 23 3.88 -4.18 -15.45
C LEU A 23 4.47 -5.51 -14.99
N PHE A 24 4.12 -5.93 -13.78
CA PHE A 24 4.63 -7.15 -13.16
C PHE A 24 3.56 -8.24 -13.09
N GLN A 25 4.00 -9.50 -13.03
CA GLN A 25 3.11 -10.64 -12.85
C GLN A 25 2.28 -10.53 -11.55
N SER A 26 2.86 -9.94 -10.50
CA SER A 26 2.18 -9.67 -9.23
C SER A 26 0.98 -8.73 -9.38
N ASP A 27 1.05 -7.79 -10.33
CA ASP A 27 -0.03 -6.82 -10.58
C ASP A 27 -1.22 -7.54 -11.23
N VAL A 28 -0.93 -8.37 -12.24
CA VAL A 28 -1.93 -9.18 -12.95
C VAL A 28 -2.57 -10.21 -12.01
N ALA A 29 -1.81 -10.75 -11.07
CA ALA A 29 -2.31 -11.71 -10.08
C ALA A 29 -3.45 -11.16 -9.22
N LEU A 30 -3.54 -9.83 -9.02
CA LEU A 30 -4.65 -9.20 -8.29
C LEU A 30 -6.01 -9.48 -8.94
N LEU A 31 -6.05 -9.70 -10.25
CA LEU A 31 -7.30 -10.00 -10.98
C LEU A 31 -7.63 -11.49 -11.05
N THR A 32 -6.72 -12.37 -10.67
CA THR A 32 -6.94 -13.83 -10.68
C THR A 32 -7.75 -14.33 -9.47
N ASN A 33 -7.88 -13.50 -8.44
CA ASN A 33 -8.69 -13.78 -7.26
C ASN A 33 -9.88 -12.81 -7.22
N LYS A 34 -11.10 -13.35 -7.08
CA LYS A 34 -12.34 -12.54 -7.07
C LYS A 34 -12.36 -11.47 -5.98
N GLY A 35 -11.88 -11.79 -4.77
CA GLY A 35 -11.85 -10.85 -3.66
C GLY A 35 -10.86 -9.71 -3.92
N ALA A 36 -9.65 -10.03 -4.37
CA ALA A 36 -8.65 -9.03 -4.75
C ALA A 36 -9.13 -8.17 -5.94
N GLY A 37 -9.79 -8.77 -6.94
CA GLY A 37 -10.35 -8.04 -8.07
C GLY A 37 -11.44 -7.04 -7.67
N ASN A 38 -12.27 -7.38 -6.69
CA ASN A 38 -13.25 -6.44 -6.12
C ASN A 38 -12.56 -5.26 -5.43
N ILE A 39 -11.47 -5.52 -4.69
CA ILE A 39 -10.67 -4.46 -4.06
C ILE A 39 -10.02 -3.58 -5.13
N VAL A 40 -9.47 -4.15 -6.21
CA VAL A 40 -8.94 -3.37 -7.34
C VAL A 40 -9.99 -2.42 -7.90
N ALA A 41 -11.23 -2.89 -8.11
CA ALA A 41 -12.31 -2.05 -8.60
C ALA A 41 -12.71 -0.95 -7.60
N GLU A 42 -12.64 -1.23 -6.30
CA GLU A 42 -12.93 -0.26 -5.25
C GLU A 42 -11.85 0.83 -5.16
N LEU A 43 -10.58 0.46 -5.28
CA LEU A 43 -9.45 1.37 -5.11
C LEU A 43 -9.15 2.21 -6.36
N GLU A 44 -9.94 2.10 -7.44
CA GLU A 44 -9.96 3.12 -8.49
C GLU A 44 -10.49 4.47 -7.97
N ASP A 45 -11.34 4.45 -6.93
CA ASP A 45 -11.76 5.66 -6.23
C ASP A 45 -10.60 6.23 -5.39
N LEU A 46 -10.24 7.48 -5.67
CA LEU A 46 -9.08 8.13 -5.07
C LEU A 46 -9.20 8.30 -3.54
N ASN A 47 -10.40 8.59 -3.03
CA ASN A 47 -10.60 8.80 -1.60
C ASN A 47 -10.50 7.47 -0.82
N LYS A 48 -11.08 6.41 -1.38
CA LYS A 48 -10.95 5.06 -0.82
C LYS A 48 -9.51 4.58 -0.87
N PHE A 49 -8.82 4.79 -1.99
CA PHE A 49 -7.40 4.50 -2.12
C PHE A 49 -6.58 5.13 -0.99
N PHE A 50 -6.68 6.44 -0.79
CA PHE A 50 -5.90 7.09 0.27
C PHE A 50 -6.29 6.63 1.67
N THR A 51 -7.58 6.38 1.90
CA THR A 51 -8.07 5.88 3.19
C THR A 51 -7.47 4.52 3.51
N GLU A 52 -7.59 3.55 2.60
CA GLU A 52 -7.11 2.18 2.81
C GLU A 52 -5.58 2.10 2.78
N PHE A 53 -4.92 2.91 1.93
CA PHE A 53 -3.46 3.00 1.90
C PHE A 53 -2.92 3.51 3.24
N ALA A 54 -3.50 4.60 3.78
CA ALA A 54 -3.07 5.14 5.07
C ALA A 54 -3.26 4.13 6.21
N GLN A 55 -4.36 3.38 6.23
CA GLN A 55 -4.58 2.33 7.23
C GLN A 55 -3.59 1.17 7.07
N SER A 56 -3.32 0.76 5.84
CA SER A 56 -2.35 -0.30 5.54
C SER A 56 -0.94 0.10 5.99
N MET A 57 -0.50 1.32 5.70
CA MET A 57 0.80 1.84 6.12
C MET A 57 0.93 1.96 7.64
N LYS A 58 -0.14 2.38 8.34
CA LYS A 58 -0.16 2.39 9.81
C LYS A 58 0.05 0.99 10.40
N ARG A 59 -0.63 -0.01 9.85
CA ARG A 59 -0.50 -1.42 10.28
C ARG A 59 0.88 -1.96 9.96
N MET A 60 1.37 -1.74 8.74
CA MET A 60 2.69 -2.19 8.30
C MET A 60 3.80 -1.59 9.17
N GLY A 61 3.71 -0.29 9.50
CA GLY A 61 4.68 0.38 10.36
C GLY A 61 4.70 -0.10 11.81
N ALA A 62 3.71 -0.90 12.23
CA ALA A 62 3.63 -1.49 13.56
C ALA A 62 4.13 -2.96 13.60
N VAL A 63 4.42 -3.56 12.45
CA VAL A 63 4.91 -4.94 12.38
C VAL A 63 6.30 -5.03 13.02
N GLU A 64 6.45 -5.92 13.99
CA GLU A 64 7.72 -6.27 14.65
C GLU A 64 8.51 -5.09 15.24
N VAL A 65 7.83 -3.99 15.57
CA VAL A 65 8.47 -2.85 16.22
C VAL A 65 8.95 -3.25 17.62
N LEU A 66 10.28 -3.19 17.81
CA LEU A 66 10.90 -3.28 19.12
C LEU A 66 10.57 -2.02 19.93
N THR A 67 9.44 -2.06 20.63
CA THR A 67 9.12 -1.03 21.63
C THR A 67 9.95 -1.31 22.88
N ARG A 68 10.75 -0.32 23.32
CA ARG A 68 11.52 -0.47 24.56
C ARG A 68 10.58 -0.78 25.73
N PRO A 69 10.97 -1.64 26.68
CA PRO A 69 10.32 -1.65 27.98
C PRO A 69 10.38 -0.24 28.57
N ALA A 70 9.27 0.21 29.16
CA ALA A 70 9.27 1.43 29.94
C ALA A 70 10.37 1.32 31.03
N ARG A 71 11.31 2.28 31.03
CA ARG A 71 12.54 2.40 31.84
C ARG A 71 13.69 1.44 31.53
N SER A 72 14.73 2.02 30.94
CA SER A 72 16.01 2.18 31.67
C SER A 72 16.78 3.32 31.02
N GLY A 73 17.07 4.39 31.78
CA GLY A 73 17.68 5.62 31.27
C GLY A 73 19.00 5.33 30.54
N ARG A 74 19.17 5.92 29.35
CA ARG A 74 20.49 5.98 28.72
C ARG A 74 21.24 7.13 29.36
N ASN A 75 22.15 6.79 30.27
CA ASN A 75 23.20 7.67 30.73
C ASN A 75 24.22 7.77 29.58
N VAL A 76 24.21 8.88 28.84
CA VAL A 76 25.30 9.23 27.92
C VAL A 76 26.28 10.07 28.73
N GLY A 77 27.34 9.42 29.21
CA GLY A 77 28.48 10.09 29.82
C GLY A 77 29.28 10.85 28.77
N LEU A 78 29.73 12.05 29.17
CA LEU A 78 30.72 12.88 28.48
C LEU A 78 32.10 12.22 28.53
#